data_AF-A0A8D0ZGK9-F1
#
_entry.id   AF-A0A8D0ZGK9-F1
#
_cell.length_a   1.000
_cell.length_b   1.000
_cell.length_c   1.000
_cell.angle_alpha   90.00
_cell.angle_beta   90.00
_cell.angle_gamma   90.00
#
_symmetry.space_group_name_H-M   'P 1'
#
loop_
_entity.id
_entity.type
_entity.pdbx_description
1 polymer ?
#
loop_
_entity_poly.entity_id
_entity_poly.type
_entity_poly.pdbx_seq_one_letter_code
_entity_poly.pdbx_strand_id
1 'polypeptide(L)'
;MWAHSMTVQDYQDLIDRGWRRSGKYVYKPVMNQTCCPQYTIRCRPLQFQPSKSHKKVLKKMLKFLAKGEISKGNCEDEPMEPTAEDAVAGDFALINKLDIQCDLTVLSDDLRESLESEEKQKGKSSKREDANELIQSQDIEEKLGSGEPSRSVKVHTVPKPGKGADLSKPPCRKAKEIRKERKRLKLMQQNRAGELEGLQAQCEPLSSSPPKAKCNQPKSLEDLIFESLPENASHKLEVRVVRSSPQSSQFKATFQESYQVYKRYQMVIHKDPPDKPTVSQFTRFLCSSPLEAETSPNGPDCGYGSFHQQYWLDGKIIAVGVIDILPHCVSSVYLYYDPDYSFLSLGVYSALREIAFTRHLHEKTSQLSYYYMGFYIHSCPKMKYKGQYRPSDLLCPETYVWVPIEQCLPSLENSKYCRFNQDSEAVDEGRSKEPDRLQVLYKKAIMPYGVYKKQQKDPRDEAAVLQYAALVGQACSERMLLFRN
;
A
#
# COMPACT_ATOMS: atom_id res chain seq x y z
N MET A 1 -18.85 -12.10 -3.70
CA MET A 1 -19.93 -12.27 -2.71
C MET A 1 -20.24 -10.94 -2.03
N TRP A 2 -21.47 -10.75 -1.56
CA TRP A 2 -21.82 -9.58 -0.76
C TRP A 2 -21.81 -9.96 0.72
N ALA A 3 -21.04 -9.25 1.54
CA ALA A 3 -20.97 -9.48 2.98
C ALA A 3 -21.81 -8.42 3.72
N HIS A 4 -22.80 -8.86 4.49
CA HIS A 4 -23.63 -7.93 5.28
C HIS A 4 -22.91 -7.47 6.55
N SER A 5 -22.33 -8.43 7.26
CA SER A 5 -21.49 -8.28 8.45
C SER A 5 -20.43 -9.39 8.44
N MET A 6 -19.28 -9.15 9.05
CA MET A 6 -18.15 -10.08 9.11
C MET A 6 -17.23 -9.70 10.26
N THR A 7 -16.77 -10.68 11.04
CA THR A 7 -15.76 -10.44 12.07
C THR A 7 -14.40 -10.14 11.42
N VAL A 8 -13.51 -9.47 12.15
CA VAL A 8 -12.15 -9.21 11.64
C VAL A 8 -11.33 -10.49 11.47
N GLN A 9 -11.62 -11.53 12.28
CA GLN A 9 -11.00 -12.85 12.14
C GLN A 9 -11.49 -13.59 10.89
N ASP A 10 -12.80 -13.56 10.59
CA ASP A 10 -13.30 -14.16 9.36
C ASP A 10 -12.70 -13.51 8.13
N TYR A 11 -12.53 -12.17 8.15
CA TYR A 11 -11.87 -11.51 7.03
C TYR A 11 -10.38 -11.81 6.95
N GLN A 12 -9.68 -11.91 8.09
CA GLN A 12 -8.28 -12.37 8.14
C GLN A 12 -8.11 -13.72 7.44
N ASP A 13 -8.96 -14.70 7.78
CA ASP A 13 -8.94 -16.03 7.18
C ASP A 13 -9.25 -15.98 5.67
N LEU A 14 -10.15 -15.09 5.24
CA LEU A 14 -10.45 -14.90 3.82
C LEU A 14 -9.28 -14.25 3.05
N ILE A 15 -8.65 -13.19 3.57
CA ILE A 15 -7.54 -12.53 2.86
C ILE A 15 -6.31 -13.45 2.74
N ASP A 16 -6.13 -14.35 3.71
CA ASP A 16 -5.11 -15.41 3.71
C ASP A 16 -5.41 -16.51 2.69
N ARG A 17 -6.62 -16.53 2.13
CA ARG A 17 -7.04 -17.37 1.00
C ARG A 17 -7.18 -16.59 -0.30
N GLY A 18 -6.65 -15.37 -0.35
CA GLY A 18 -6.59 -14.52 -1.54
C GLY A 18 -7.84 -13.69 -1.83
N TRP A 19 -8.77 -13.58 -0.87
CA TRP A 19 -9.93 -12.69 -0.99
C TRP A 19 -9.54 -11.23 -0.74
N ARG A 20 -10.31 -10.30 -1.31
CA ARG A 20 -10.23 -8.86 -1.08
C ARG A 20 -11.62 -8.26 -0.99
N ARG A 21 -11.71 -6.99 -0.60
CA ARG A 21 -12.99 -6.28 -0.57
C ARG A 21 -12.91 -4.88 -1.16
N SER A 22 -14.06 -4.40 -1.64
CA SER A 22 -14.33 -3.00 -1.93
C SER A 22 -15.71 -2.70 -1.39
N GLY A 23 -15.77 -1.87 -0.35
CA GLY A 23 -17.00 -1.76 0.42
C GLY A 23 -17.37 -3.07 1.10
N LYS A 24 -18.65 -3.44 0.96
CA LYS A 24 -19.26 -4.72 1.36
C LYS A 24 -19.13 -5.83 0.31
N TYR A 25 -18.59 -5.52 -0.87
CA TYR A 25 -18.33 -6.53 -1.89
C TYR A 25 -16.99 -7.22 -1.61
N VAL A 26 -17.03 -8.52 -1.36
CA VAL A 26 -15.86 -9.37 -1.08
C VAL A 26 -15.64 -10.30 -2.28
N TYR A 27 -14.44 -10.34 -2.84
CA TYR A 27 -14.16 -10.99 -4.11
C TYR A 27 -12.81 -11.71 -4.11
N LYS A 28 -12.71 -12.74 -4.95
CA LYS A 28 -11.50 -13.50 -5.19
C LYS A 28 -11.31 -13.66 -6.70
N PRO A 29 -10.18 -13.22 -7.27
CA PRO A 29 -9.93 -13.37 -8.69
C PRO A 29 -9.85 -14.84 -9.13
N VAL A 30 -10.38 -15.14 -10.30
CA VAL A 30 -10.25 -16.46 -10.94
C VAL A 30 -8.96 -16.46 -11.76
N MET A 31 -7.87 -16.89 -11.12
CA MET A 31 -6.49 -16.68 -11.56
C MET A 31 -6.13 -17.31 -12.91
N ASN A 32 -6.76 -18.43 -13.25
CA ASN A 32 -6.55 -19.14 -14.53
C ASN A 32 -7.36 -18.56 -15.69
N GLN A 33 -8.38 -17.73 -15.43
CA GLN A 33 -9.21 -17.10 -16.45
C GLN A 33 -8.82 -15.64 -16.73
N THR A 34 -8.32 -14.92 -15.72
CA THR A 34 -7.90 -13.52 -15.88
C THR A 34 -6.74 -13.37 -16.86
N CYS A 35 -6.72 -12.27 -17.63
CA CYS A 35 -5.58 -11.92 -18.50
C CYS A 35 -4.30 -11.63 -17.70
N CYS A 36 -4.44 -11.19 -16.45
CA CYS A 36 -3.36 -10.77 -15.56
C CYS A 36 -3.59 -11.38 -14.17
N PRO A 37 -2.90 -12.47 -13.80
CA PRO A 37 -3.07 -13.11 -12.50
C PRO A 37 -2.68 -12.17 -11.35
N GLN A 38 -3.55 -12.12 -10.35
CA GLN A 38 -3.50 -11.21 -9.20
C GLN A 38 -3.07 -11.98 -7.94
N TYR A 39 -1.77 -12.12 -7.75
CA TYR A 39 -1.25 -12.83 -6.58
C TYR A 39 -1.35 -11.94 -5.35
N THR A 40 -1.83 -12.48 -4.24
CA THR A 40 -1.78 -11.77 -2.96
C THR A 40 -0.33 -11.59 -2.52
N ILE A 41 0.05 -10.37 -2.12
CA ILE A 41 1.38 -10.04 -1.62
C ILE A 41 1.31 -9.44 -0.22
N ARG A 42 2.24 -9.85 0.65
CA ARG A 42 2.46 -9.24 1.95
C ARG A 42 3.95 -8.94 2.16
N CYS A 43 4.24 -7.84 2.82
CA CYS A 43 5.56 -7.50 3.32
C CYS A 43 5.69 -7.97 4.78
N ARG A 44 6.92 -8.22 5.24
CA ARG A 44 7.26 -8.47 6.65
C ARG A 44 7.86 -7.21 7.29
N PRO A 45 7.07 -6.36 7.95
CA PRO A 45 7.52 -5.04 8.41
C PRO A 45 8.72 -5.11 9.33
N LEU A 46 8.77 -6.04 10.29
CA LEU A 46 9.87 -6.14 11.26
C LEU A 46 11.24 -6.39 10.62
N GLN A 47 11.27 -7.03 9.46
CA GLN A 47 12.50 -7.33 8.70
C GLN A 47 12.75 -6.35 7.56
N PHE A 48 11.79 -5.46 7.27
CA PHE A 48 11.87 -4.53 6.16
C PHE A 48 13.04 -3.55 6.32
N GLN A 49 13.75 -3.30 5.22
CA GLN A 49 14.81 -2.29 5.19
C GLN A 49 14.60 -1.34 4.01
N PRO A 50 14.56 -0.01 4.23
CA PRO A 50 14.36 0.94 3.14
C PRO A 50 15.48 0.86 2.11
N SER A 51 15.12 0.65 0.84
CA SER A 51 16.03 0.70 -0.30
C SER A 51 16.51 2.14 -0.57
N LYS A 52 17.43 2.31 -1.52
CA LYS A 52 17.86 3.65 -1.96
C LYS A 52 16.71 4.48 -2.51
N SER A 53 15.79 3.88 -3.27
CA SER A 53 14.61 4.56 -3.81
C SER A 53 13.62 4.94 -2.70
N HIS A 54 13.37 4.06 -1.73
CA HIS A 54 12.56 4.40 -0.54
C HIS A 54 13.15 5.59 0.23
N LYS A 55 14.46 5.56 0.49
CA LYS A 55 15.17 6.67 1.16
C LYS A 55 15.11 7.97 0.37
N LYS A 56 15.10 7.92 -0.97
CA LYS A 56 14.94 9.10 -1.83
C LYS A 56 13.55 9.74 -1.64
N VAL A 57 12.49 8.93 -1.57
CA VAL A 57 11.12 9.43 -1.31
C VAL A 57 11.02 10.05 0.09
N LEU A 58 11.56 9.40 1.12
CA LEU A 58 11.56 9.95 2.49
C LEU A 58 12.31 11.28 2.57
N LYS A 59 13.51 11.37 1.96
CA LYS A 59 14.27 12.63 1.88
C LYS A 59 13.53 13.72 1.11
N LYS A 60 12.80 13.34 0.05
CA LYS A 60 12.00 14.29 -0.74
C LYS A 60 10.87 14.89 0.11
N MET A 61 10.14 14.04 0.86
CA MET A 61 9.14 14.50 1.82
C MET A 61 9.77 15.43 2.87
N LEU A 62 10.87 15.00 3.51
CA LEU A 62 11.53 15.79 4.55
C LEU A 62 11.98 17.17 4.02
N LYS A 63 12.59 17.22 2.83
CA LYS A 63 13.03 18.47 2.21
C LYS A 63 11.86 19.40 1.91
N PHE A 64 10.77 18.84 1.39
CA PHE A 64 9.55 19.59 1.13
C PHE A 64 8.99 20.18 2.44
N LEU A 65 8.84 19.37 3.50
CA LEU A 65 8.33 19.85 4.78
C LEU A 65 9.23 20.93 5.41
N ALA A 66 10.55 20.74 5.37
CA ALA A 66 11.49 21.66 5.98
C ALA A 66 11.62 23.00 5.22
N LYS A 67 11.60 22.98 3.87
CA LYS A 67 12.00 24.13 3.05
C LYS A 67 10.98 24.59 2.00
N GLY A 68 9.87 23.87 1.85
CA GLY A 68 8.87 24.12 0.79
C GLY A 68 9.38 23.83 -0.63
N GLU A 69 10.52 23.16 -0.76
CA GLU A 69 11.15 22.94 -2.08
C GLU A 69 10.41 21.90 -2.91
N ILE A 70 9.80 22.33 -4.01
CA ILE A 70 9.23 21.46 -5.04
C ILE A 70 10.35 21.09 -6.01
N SER A 71 10.86 19.85 -5.94
CA SER A 71 11.84 19.40 -6.94
C SER A 71 11.18 19.37 -8.32
N LYS A 72 11.55 20.27 -9.23
CA LYS A 72 11.20 20.17 -10.65
C LYS A 72 11.92 18.96 -11.24
N GLY A 73 11.27 17.80 -11.20
CA GLY A 73 11.69 16.60 -11.93
C GLY A 73 10.45 16.06 -12.64
N ASN A 74 10.59 15.68 -13.91
CA ASN A 74 9.51 15.32 -14.83
C ASN A 74 8.37 14.57 -14.14
N CYS A 75 7.17 15.15 -14.24
CA CYS A 75 5.91 14.64 -13.72
C CYS A 75 5.44 13.44 -14.54
N GLU A 76 6.16 12.33 -14.47
CA GLU A 76 5.60 11.03 -14.80
C GLU A 76 5.58 10.21 -13.51
N ASP A 77 4.44 9.58 -13.24
CA ASP A 77 4.22 8.58 -12.20
C ASP A 77 5.07 7.35 -12.57
N GLU A 78 6.39 7.52 -12.57
CA GLU A 78 7.32 6.49 -12.97
C GLU A 78 7.22 5.38 -11.91
N PRO A 79 6.74 4.17 -12.29
CA PRO A 79 6.86 3.03 -11.41
C PRO A 79 8.33 2.89 -11.02
N MET A 80 8.60 2.40 -9.82
CA MET A 80 9.98 2.31 -9.30
C MET A 80 10.85 1.47 -10.27
N GLU A 81 11.51 2.14 -11.21
CA GLU A 81 12.36 1.60 -12.28
C GLU A 81 13.68 1.11 -11.67
N PRO A 82 14.25 -0.01 -12.17
CA PRO A 82 15.53 -0.51 -11.71
C PRO A 82 16.66 0.25 -12.41
N THR A 83 17.01 1.44 -11.92
CA THR A 83 18.20 2.14 -12.40
C THR A 83 19.19 2.49 -11.29
N ALA A 84 20.46 2.22 -11.60
CA ALA A 84 21.63 2.46 -10.78
C ALA A 84 22.26 3.83 -11.07
N GLU A 85 22.85 4.43 -10.03
CA GLU A 85 23.70 5.65 -10.02
C GLU A 85 22.89 6.99 -10.14
N ASP A 86 23.17 8.10 -9.46
CA ASP A 86 24.37 8.61 -8.78
C ASP A 86 24.01 9.65 -7.65
N ALA A 87 25.04 10.20 -6.98
CA ALA A 87 25.13 10.89 -5.66
C ALA A 87 24.37 12.23 -5.40
N VAL A 88 24.18 12.61 -4.12
CA VAL A 88 24.97 13.61 -3.33
C VAL A 88 24.47 13.59 -1.85
N ALA A 89 25.39 13.45 -0.89
CA ALA A 89 25.11 13.63 0.55
C ALA A 89 25.50 15.05 0.95
N GLY A 90 24.52 15.82 1.44
CA GLY A 90 24.76 17.07 2.16
C GLY A 90 24.51 16.83 3.64
N ASP A 91 25.52 17.09 4.45
CA ASP A 91 25.40 17.15 5.92
C ASP A 91 24.55 18.36 6.31
N PHE A 92 23.63 18.16 7.26
CA PHE A 92 23.03 19.24 8.03
C PHE A 92 23.11 18.89 9.51
N ALA A 93 23.60 19.82 10.31
CA ALA A 93 23.84 19.65 11.74
C ALA A 93 22.52 19.62 12.53
N LEU A 94 22.42 18.67 13.46
CA LEU A 94 21.32 18.49 14.40
C LEU A 94 21.52 19.36 15.65
N ILE A 95 20.43 19.92 16.17
CA ILE A 95 20.29 20.38 17.55
C ILE A 95 19.38 19.38 18.30
N ASN A 96 19.71 19.11 19.58
CA ASN A 96 19.24 17.99 20.40
C ASN A 96 17.80 18.12 20.95
N LYS A 97 17.05 17.00 20.81
CA LYS A 97 16.35 16.16 21.82
C LYS A 97 15.44 16.80 22.90
N LEU A 98 14.18 16.30 22.90
CA LEU A 98 12.99 16.43 23.80
C LEU A 98 11.85 17.10 22.98
N ASP A 99 10.67 16.53 22.73
CA ASP A 99 9.81 15.61 23.48
C ASP A 99 9.23 14.45 22.65
N ILE A 100 9.12 13.28 23.29
CA ILE A 100 8.34 12.13 22.82
C ILE A 100 6.99 12.21 23.50
N GLN A 101 5.99 12.75 22.80
CA GLN A 101 4.58 12.50 23.09
C GLN A 101 3.77 12.56 21.80
N CYS A 102 3.23 11.39 21.42
CA CYS A 102 2.14 11.11 20.49
C CYS A 102 1.68 12.21 19.50
N ASP A 103 2.16 12.11 18.25
CA ASP A 103 1.48 12.67 17.06
C ASP A 103 0.56 11.66 16.35
N LEU A 104 0.11 10.62 17.08
CA LEU A 104 -1.05 9.79 16.75
C LEU A 104 -2.10 10.06 17.82
N THR A 105 -2.78 11.20 17.74
CA THR A 105 -3.89 11.52 18.65
C THR A 105 -5.10 10.66 18.30
N VAL A 106 -5.28 9.56 19.02
CA VAL A 106 -6.61 8.97 19.24
C VAL A 106 -7.25 9.80 20.35
N LEU A 107 -7.97 10.85 19.97
CA LEU A 107 -8.86 11.53 20.91
C LEU A 107 -10.01 10.57 21.22
N SER A 108 -10.06 10.09 22.45
CA SER A 108 -11.19 9.32 22.99
C SER A 108 -12.45 10.19 22.96
N ASP A 109 -13.52 9.67 22.34
CA ASP A 109 -14.86 10.28 22.36
C ASP A 109 -15.44 10.17 23.79
N ASP A 110 -15.14 11.13 24.65
CA ASP A 110 -15.87 11.38 25.90
C ASP A 110 -16.32 12.84 25.94
N LEU A 111 -17.46 13.12 25.30
CA LEU A 111 -18.44 14.08 25.83
C LEU A 111 -19.80 13.82 25.19
N ARG A 112 -20.58 12.99 25.87
CA ARG A 112 -22.03 12.89 25.72
C ARG A 112 -22.65 14.01 26.57
N GLU A 113 -23.75 14.57 26.06
CA GLU A 113 -24.58 15.66 26.63
C GLU A 113 -24.02 17.07 26.48
N SER A 114 -24.46 17.75 25.42
CA SER A 114 -25.30 18.96 25.52
C SER A 114 -25.52 19.52 24.11
N LEU A 115 -26.72 20.04 23.85
CA LEU A 115 -27.12 20.79 22.63
C LEU A 115 -27.69 19.97 21.45
N GLU A 116 -28.76 19.22 21.71
CA GLU A 116 -29.88 19.16 20.77
C GLU A 116 -31.16 19.59 21.51
N SER A 117 -31.42 20.89 21.49
CA SER A 117 -32.78 21.44 21.56
C SER A 117 -32.72 22.82 20.94
N GLU A 118 -33.65 23.11 20.03
CA GLU A 118 -33.77 24.35 19.24
C GLU A 118 -32.87 24.30 17.98
N GLU A 119 -33.36 24.05 16.77
CA GLU A 119 -34.52 24.66 16.14
C GLU A 119 -35.38 23.69 15.32
N LYS A 120 -36.69 23.95 15.43
CA LYS A 120 -37.79 23.35 14.70
C LYS A 120 -37.88 23.91 13.28
N GLN A 121 -38.36 23.03 12.39
CA GLN A 121 -39.39 23.31 11.37
C GLN A 121 -39.14 24.45 10.38
N LYS A 122 -38.96 24.07 9.11
CA LYS A 122 -39.91 24.46 8.06
C LYS A 122 -39.80 23.51 6.87
N GLY A 123 -40.88 22.78 6.62
CA GLY A 123 -41.10 22.07 5.37
C GLY A 123 -41.91 22.90 4.38
N LYS A 124 -41.80 22.46 3.12
CA LYS A 124 -42.85 22.27 2.10
C LYS A 124 -42.82 23.15 0.83
N SER A 125 -42.78 22.38 -0.27
CA SER A 125 -43.46 22.50 -1.59
C SER A 125 -42.99 23.46 -2.69
N SER A 126 -42.65 22.86 -3.85
CA SER A 126 -43.30 22.94 -5.20
C SER A 126 -42.25 22.38 -6.20
N LYS A 127 -42.44 21.33 -7.03
CA LYS A 127 -43.37 20.94 -8.12
C LYS A 127 -43.44 21.89 -9.33
N ARG A 128 -43.15 21.28 -10.50
CA ARG A 128 -43.37 21.67 -11.92
C ARG A 128 -42.29 22.58 -12.55
N GLU A 129 -41.92 22.46 -13.82
CA GLU A 129 -42.42 21.70 -14.99
C GLU A 129 -41.32 21.62 -16.07
N ASP A 130 -41.52 20.69 -17.03
CA ASP A 130 -40.76 20.43 -18.25
C ASP A 130 -40.65 21.63 -19.21
N ALA A 131 -39.58 21.63 -20.02
CA ALA A 131 -39.65 22.06 -21.42
C ALA A 131 -38.57 21.35 -22.26
N ASN A 132 -39.05 20.50 -23.17
CA ASN A 132 -38.37 19.99 -24.37
C ASN A 132 -38.06 21.14 -25.34
N GLU A 133 -36.95 21.06 -26.07
CA GLU A 133 -36.95 21.42 -27.49
C GLU A 133 -35.89 20.66 -28.28
N LEU A 134 -36.36 20.03 -29.37
CA LEU A 134 -35.61 19.37 -30.43
C LEU A 134 -35.08 20.40 -31.42
N ILE A 135 -33.89 20.17 -32.00
CA ILE A 135 -33.63 20.50 -33.42
C ILE A 135 -32.89 19.32 -34.08
N GLN A 136 -33.42 18.95 -35.25
CA GLN A 136 -33.04 17.84 -36.13
C GLN A 136 -31.88 18.17 -37.11
N SER A 137 -31.11 17.13 -37.41
CA SER A 137 -30.52 16.68 -38.70
C SER A 137 -29.88 17.66 -39.70
N GLN A 138 -28.72 17.27 -40.26
CA GLN A 138 -28.65 16.75 -41.63
C GLN A 138 -27.28 16.10 -41.97
N ASP A 139 -27.38 15.00 -42.72
CA ASP A 139 -26.34 14.13 -43.29
C ASP A 139 -25.63 14.74 -44.52
N ILE A 140 -24.38 14.30 -44.76
CA ILE A 140 -23.78 14.14 -46.10
C ILE A 140 -22.90 12.85 -46.10
N GLU A 141 -23.34 11.83 -46.83
CA GLU A 141 -22.56 10.70 -47.41
C GLU A 141 -21.58 11.24 -48.48
N GLU A 142 -20.42 10.69 -48.85
CA GLU A 142 -19.94 9.35 -49.23
C GLU A 142 -18.41 9.57 -49.46
N LYS A 143 -17.43 8.66 -49.36
CA LYS A 143 -17.22 7.47 -50.21
C LYS A 143 -15.89 6.77 -49.85
N LEU A 144 -15.85 5.48 -50.15
CA LEU A 144 -14.80 4.48 -49.96
C LEU A 144 -13.46 4.76 -50.67
N GLY A 145 -12.37 4.23 -50.10
CA GLY A 145 -11.07 4.07 -50.77
C GLY A 145 -10.08 3.21 -49.98
N SER A 146 -9.81 2.01 -50.50
CA SER A 146 -8.84 1.00 -50.05
C SER A 146 -7.37 1.41 -50.18
N GLY A 147 -6.48 0.90 -49.31
CA GLY A 147 -5.04 0.85 -49.58
C GLY A 147 -4.16 0.57 -48.35
N GLU A 148 -3.54 -0.61 -48.31
CA GLU A 148 -2.45 -1.00 -47.40
C GLU A 148 -1.07 -0.81 -48.12
N PRO A 149 0.10 -1.04 -47.48
CA PRO A 149 0.98 0.00 -46.94
C PRO A 149 2.26 0.25 -47.77
N SER A 150 2.76 1.49 -47.75
CA SER A 150 4.05 1.87 -48.37
C SER A 150 5.22 1.85 -47.37
N ARG A 151 6.22 0.99 -47.68
CA ARG A 151 7.58 0.94 -47.09
C ARG A 151 8.26 2.31 -47.12
N SER A 152 8.86 2.75 -46.00
CA SER A 152 9.88 3.80 -45.99
C SER A 152 11.29 3.20 -45.84
N VAL A 153 12.15 3.58 -46.78
CA VAL A 153 13.55 3.15 -46.90
C VAL A 153 14.42 3.99 -45.96
N LYS A 154 15.20 3.35 -45.09
CA LYS A 154 16.25 4.00 -44.28
C LYS A 154 17.51 4.16 -45.14
N VAL A 155 17.95 5.40 -45.35
CA VAL A 155 19.25 5.74 -45.93
C VAL A 155 20.31 5.76 -44.82
N HIS A 156 21.36 4.97 -44.98
CA HIS A 156 22.54 4.98 -44.10
C HIS A 156 23.50 6.11 -44.50
N THR A 157 23.78 7.04 -43.58
CA THR A 157 24.93 7.95 -43.67
C THR A 157 26.07 7.46 -42.78
N VAL A 158 27.26 7.27 -43.39
CA VAL A 158 28.49 6.83 -42.72
C VAL A 158 29.10 7.99 -41.90
N PRO A 159 29.58 7.78 -40.65
CA PRO A 159 30.26 8.82 -39.87
C PRO A 159 31.69 9.05 -40.35
N LYS A 160 32.15 10.32 -40.37
CA LYS A 160 33.55 10.67 -40.67
C LYS A 160 34.50 10.22 -39.53
N PRO A 161 35.73 9.74 -39.83
CA PRO A 161 36.68 9.34 -38.80
C PRO A 161 37.22 10.56 -38.04
N GLY A 162 37.20 10.52 -36.71
CA GLY A 162 37.80 11.55 -35.85
C GLY A 162 39.33 11.49 -35.85
N LYS A 163 39.98 12.65 -35.75
CA LYS A 163 41.45 12.74 -35.55
C LYS A 163 41.82 12.04 -34.24
N GLY A 164 42.80 11.12 -34.30
CA GLY A 164 43.25 10.29 -33.18
C GLY A 164 43.77 11.07 -31.98
N ALA A 165 44.09 10.34 -30.90
CA ALA A 165 44.42 10.90 -29.59
C ALA A 165 45.66 11.80 -29.61
N ASP A 166 45.52 12.97 -28.98
CA ASP A 166 46.58 13.95 -28.73
C ASP A 166 47.61 13.40 -27.74
N LEU A 167 48.84 13.17 -28.23
CA LEU A 167 49.95 12.56 -27.48
C LEU A 167 50.54 13.47 -26.38
N SER A 168 50.11 14.74 -26.30
CA SER A 168 50.56 15.69 -25.28
C SER A 168 49.75 15.65 -23.98
N LYS A 169 48.67 14.85 -23.93
CA LYS A 169 47.83 14.69 -22.73
C LYS A 169 48.18 13.38 -21.99
N PRO A 170 48.31 13.40 -20.65
CA PRO A 170 48.54 12.17 -19.90
C PRO A 170 47.36 11.21 -20.12
N PRO A 171 47.61 9.89 -20.25
CA PRO A 171 46.56 8.93 -20.56
C PRO A 171 45.47 8.98 -19.47
N CYS A 172 44.23 9.24 -19.90
CA CYS A 172 43.05 9.23 -19.03
C CYS A 172 42.90 7.84 -18.40
N ARG A 173 43.37 7.68 -17.16
CA ARG A 173 43.15 6.46 -16.39
C ARG A 173 41.65 6.31 -16.14
N LYS A 174 41.10 5.11 -16.41
CA LYS A 174 39.69 4.81 -16.15
C LYS A 174 39.40 5.09 -14.67
N ALA A 175 38.34 5.84 -14.38
CA ALA A 175 37.99 6.27 -13.02
C ALA A 175 37.89 5.11 -12.00
N LYS A 176 37.63 3.88 -12.47
CA LYS A 176 37.62 2.65 -11.65
C LYS A 176 39.00 2.31 -11.06
N GLU A 177 40.09 2.56 -11.78
CA GLU A 177 41.45 2.25 -11.33
C GLU A 177 41.92 3.25 -10.28
N ILE A 178 41.64 4.55 -10.49
CA ILE A 178 41.91 5.62 -9.52
C ILE A 178 41.18 5.32 -8.20
N ARG A 179 39.94 4.82 -8.26
CA ARG A 179 39.17 4.43 -7.07
C ARG A 179 39.76 3.21 -6.35
N LYS A 180 40.21 2.18 -7.07
CA LYS A 180 40.91 1.02 -6.46
C LYS A 180 42.20 1.44 -5.76
N GLU A 181 42.96 2.34 -6.39
CA GLU A 181 44.22 2.85 -5.84
C GLU A 181 43.99 3.68 -4.55
N ARG A 182 42.99 4.57 -4.55
CA ARG A 182 42.59 5.31 -3.33
C ARG A 182 42.14 4.39 -2.19
N LYS A 183 41.44 3.29 -2.50
CA LYS A 183 41.04 2.29 -1.49
C LYS A 183 42.26 1.57 -0.89
N ARG A 184 43.23 1.22 -1.73
CA ARG A 184 44.48 0.57 -1.31
C ARG A 184 45.37 1.48 -0.46
N LEU A 185 45.46 2.77 -0.79
CA LEU A 185 46.18 3.78 0.00
C LEU A 185 45.55 4.00 1.38
N LYS A 186 44.22 4.04 1.49
CA LYS A 186 43.53 4.12 2.78
C LYS A 186 43.79 2.90 3.67
N LEU A 187 43.83 1.71 3.07
CA LEU A 187 44.10 0.47 3.81
C LEU A 187 45.55 0.42 4.33
N MET A 188 46.52 0.89 3.53
CA MET A 188 47.92 1.01 3.97
C MET A 188 48.10 2.06 5.09
N GLN A 189 47.38 3.18 5.06
CA GLN A 189 47.41 4.16 6.15
C GLN A 189 46.76 3.63 7.43
N GLN A 190 45.70 2.82 7.33
CA GLN A 190 45.10 2.16 8.50
C GLN A 190 46.03 1.12 9.12
N ASN A 191 46.75 0.33 8.32
CA ASN A 191 47.73 -0.63 8.85
C ASN A 191 48.92 0.07 9.52
N ARG A 192 49.35 1.23 9.02
CA ARG A 192 50.45 2.00 9.60
C ARG A 192 50.08 2.69 10.92
N ALA A 193 48.80 2.98 11.14
CA ALA A 193 48.31 3.52 12.41
C ALA A 193 48.22 2.44 13.51
N GLY A 194 47.97 1.18 13.14
CA GLY A 194 47.92 0.05 14.08
C GLY A 194 49.28 -0.43 14.60
N GLU A 195 50.38 -0.16 13.89
CA GLU A 195 51.74 -0.54 14.32
C GLU A 195 52.37 0.45 15.31
N LEU A 196 51.87 1.69 15.43
CA LEU A 196 52.41 2.69 16.35
C LEU A 196 51.79 2.65 17.76
N GLU A 197 50.69 1.93 17.97
CA GLU A 197 50.00 1.83 19.27
C GLU A 197 50.52 0.67 20.15
N GLY A 198 51.57 -0.05 19.72
CA GLY A 198 52.11 -1.24 20.40
C GLY A 198 53.26 -1.02 21.40
N LEU A 199 53.70 0.21 21.67
CA LEU A 199 54.91 0.49 22.47
C LEU A 199 54.76 1.71 23.40
N GLN A 200 53.88 1.63 24.40
CA GLN A 200 54.09 2.27 25.72
C GLN A 200 52.92 1.92 26.66
N ALA A 201 53.15 0.94 27.53
CA ALA A 201 52.30 0.69 28.70
C ALA A 201 53.16 0.92 29.95
N GLN A 202 52.83 1.96 30.74
CA GLN A 202 52.83 1.96 32.21
C GLN A 202 52.41 3.32 32.81
N CYS A 203 51.69 3.22 33.96
CA CYS A 203 51.34 4.22 35.00
C CYS A 203 50.10 5.13 34.86
N GLU A 204 49.02 4.70 35.54
CA GLU A 204 48.17 5.40 36.55
C GLU A 204 47.25 6.64 36.20
N PRO A 205 46.25 7.02 37.04
CA PRO A 205 44.83 7.00 36.64
C PRO A 205 44.08 8.37 36.53
N LEU A 206 42.86 8.29 35.98
CA LEU A 206 41.73 9.25 36.01
C LEU A 206 41.89 10.62 35.30
N SER A 207 41.20 10.79 34.17
CA SER A 207 40.27 11.93 33.95
C SER A 207 39.49 11.82 32.62
N SER A 208 38.29 12.39 32.65
CA SER A 208 37.23 12.41 31.64
C SER A 208 37.67 12.61 30.19
N SER A 209 37.24 11.70 29.31
CA SER A 209 37.19 11.94 27.85
C SER A 209 35.72 12.03 27.39
N PRO A 210 35.39 12.95 26.46
CA PRO A 210 34.03 13.12 25.93
C PRO A 210 33.61 11.87 25.14
N PRO A 211 32.30 11.58 25.03
CA PRO A 211 31.85 10.34 24.40
C PRO A 211 32.29 10.32 22.94
N LYS A 212 33.07 9.29 22.59
CA LYS A 212 33.46 8.94 21.23
C LYS A 212 32.24 8.96 20.31
N ALA A 213 32.43 9.51 19.11
CA ALA A 213 31.43 9.68 18.07
C ALA A 213 30.50 8.47 17.94
N LYS A 214 29.20 8.74 17.90
CA LYS A 214 28.15 7.72 17.73
C LYS A 214 28.49 6.81 16.54
N CYS A 215 28.38 5.52 16.82
CA CYS A 215 28.46 4.37 15.92
C CYS A 215 27.77 4.64 14.56
N ASN A 216 28.39 4.19 13.46
CA ASN A 216 27.83 4.15 12.09
C ASN A 216 26.65 3.15 11.97
N GLN A 217 25.64 3.26 12.84
CA GLN A 217 24.41 2.49 12.75
C GLN A 217 23.54 3.10 11.63
N PRO A 218 23.03 2.30 10.67
CA PRO A 218 22.12 2.80 9.67
C PRO A 218 20.82 3.30 10.34
N LYS A 219 20.37 4.52 10.00
CA LYS A 219 19.08 5.09 10.46
C LYS A 219 17.94 4.09 10.20
N SER A 220 17.07 3.88 11.19
CA SER A 220 15.86 3.04 11.07
C SER A 220 14.82 3.69 10.14
N LEU A 221 13.74 2.99 9.81
CA LEU A 221 12.64 3.56 9.01
C LEU A 221 11.93 4.66 9.80
N GLU A 222 11.74 4.43 11.10
CA GLU A 222 11.11 5.32 12.05
C GLU A 222 11.93 6.59 12.20
N ASP A 223 13.26 6.48 12.33
CA ASP A 223 14.17 7.64 12.35
C ASP A 223 14.08 8.50 11.09
N LEU A 224 13.77 7.90 9.93
CA LEU A 224 13.64 8.60 8.65
C LEU A 224 12.26 9.22 8.44
N ILE A 225 11.22 8.66 9.07
CA ILE A 225 9.84 9.16 8.97
C ILE A 225 9.58 10.25 10.01
N PHE A 226 10.07 10.05 11.24
CA PHE A 226 9.84 10.89 12.40
C PHE A 226 11.04 11.81 12.69
N GLU A 227 11.91 12.04 11.71
CA GLU A 227 13.02 13.00 11.83
C GLU A 227 12.46 14.38 12.17
N SER A 228 12.92 14.96 13.29
CA SER A 228 12.44 16.26 13.76
C SER A 228 12.69 17.34 12.71
N LEU A 229 11.65 18.12 12.43
CA LEU A 229 11.72 19.26 11.54
C LEU A 229 12.32 20.49 12.28
N PRO A 230 13.01 21.40 11.57
CA PRO A 230 13.42 22.68 12.15
C PRO A 230 12.22 23.49 12.66
N GLU A 231 12.43 24.35 13.66
CA GLU A 231 11.37 25.23 14.19
C GLU A 231 10.75 26.14 13.12
N ASN A 232 11.51 26.48 12.09
CA ASN A 232 11.09 27.28 10.95
C ASN A 232 10.67 26.44 9.73
N ALA A 233 10.24 25.19 9.94
CA ALA A 233 9.77 24.33 8.86
C ALA A 233 8.64 25.00 8.07
N SER A 234 8.70 24.87 6.74
CA SER A 234 7.74 25.49 5.83
C SER A 234 6.35 24.87 5.89
N HIS A 235 6.27 23.58 6.20
CA HIS A 235 5.00 22.85 6.27
C HIS A 235 4.96 21.90 7.46
N LYS A 236 3.75 21.68 7.98
CA LYS A 236 3.44 20.69 9.03
C LYS A 236 2.66 19.52 8.44
N LEU A 237 3.17 18.30 8.61
CA LEU A 237 2.49 17.07 8.23
C LEU A 237 1.99 16.32 9.46
N GLU A 238 0.68 16.08 9.54
CA GLU A 238 0.06 15.24 10.55
C GLU A 238 -0.56 14.00 9.88
N VAL A 239 -0.50 12.84 10.54
CA VAL A 239 -1.14 11.62 10.02
C VAL A 239 -2.07 11.04 11.07
N ARG A 240 -3.35 10.95 10.72
CA ARG A 240 -4.43 10.55 11.64
C ARG A 240 -5.04 9.24 11.19
N VAL A 241 -5.23 8.29 12.09
CA VAL A 241 -5.93 7.03 11.81
C VAL A 241 -7.38 7.18 12.27
N VAL A 242 -8.30 7.34 11.31
CA VAL A 242 -9.69 7.70 11.56
C VAL A 242 -10.60 6.52 11.23
N ARG A 243 -11.39 6.04 12.20
CA ARG A 243 -12.28 4.89 12.01
C ARG A 243 -13.42 5.20 11.03
N SER A 244 -13.50 4.43 9.95
CA SER A 244 -14.51 4.62 8.88
C SER A 244 -15.74 3.74 9.06
N SER A 245 -15.61 2.61 9.75
CA SER A 245 -16.73 1.70 10.04
C SER A 245 -16.61 1.08 11.45
N PRO A 246 -17.61 1.27 12.33
CA PRO A 246 -18.66 2.29 12.23
C PRO A 246 -18.04 3.71 12.18
N GLN A 247 -18.73 4.67 11.56
CA GLN A 247 -18.19 6.01 11.34
C GLN A 247 -18.00 6.77 12.67
N SER A 248 -16.76 7.16 12.98
CA SER A 248 -16.48 8.02 14.13
C SER A 248 -16.91 9.47 13.90
N SER A 249 -16.93 10.28 14.98
CA SER A 249 -17.12 11.73 14.93
C SER A 249 -16.14 12.40 13.96
N GLN A 250 -14.86 12.06 14.09
CA GLN A 250 -13.77 12.54 13.22
C GLN A 250 -13.97 12.15 11.75
N PHE A 251 -14.45 10.94 11.47
CA PHE A 251 -14.73 10.50 10.10
C PHE A 251 -15.83 11.36 9.46
N LYS A 252 -16.92 11.61 10.19
CA LYS A 252 -18.01 12.45 9.72
C LYS A 252 -17.55 13.89 9.47
N ALA A 253 -16.76 14.45 10.39
CA ALA A 253 -16.23 15.81 10.27
C ALA A 253 -15.32 15.99 9.04
N THR A 254 -14.59 14.96 8.65
CA THR A 254 -13.58 15.02 7.57
C THR A 254 -14.08 14.42 6.26
N PHE A 255 -15.32 13.89 6.23
CA PHE A 255 -15.89 13.17 5.11
C PHE A 255 -15.89 13.97 3.81
N GLN A 256 -16.35 15.23 3.87
CA GLN A 256 -16.50 16.05 2.69
C GLN A 256 -15.14 16.44 2.08
N GLU A 257 -14.17 16.80 2.92
CA GLU A 257 -12.81 17.14 2.47
C GLU A 257 -12.13 15.92 1.83
N SER A 258 -12.20 14.78 2.50
CA SER A 258 -11.70 13.49 2.00
C SER A 258 -12.34 13.12 0.64
N TYR A 259 -13.65 13.29 0.51
CA TYR A 259 -14.36 13.07 -0.76
C TYR A 259 -13.86 14.00 -1.88
N GLN A 260 -13.55 15.27 -1.61
CA GLN A 260 -13.02 16.17 -2.63
C GLN A 260 -11.64 15.72 -3.14
N VAL A 261 -10.76 15.25 -2.25
CA VAL A 261 -9.47 14.66 -2.64
C VAL A 261 -9.68 13.44 -3.52
N TYR A 262 -10.59 12.52 -3.12
CA TYR A 262 -10.94 11.35 -3.93
C TYR A 262 -11.48 11.75 -5.31
N LYS A 263 -12.41 12.70 -5.37
CA LYS A 263 -13.02 13.17 -6.62
C LYS A 263 -11.96 13.71 -7.58
N ARG A 264 -11.09 14.60 -7.09
CA ARG A 264 -9.99 15.16 -7.87
C ARG A 264 -9.02 14.08 -8.34
N TYR A 265 -8.68 13.13 -7.48
CA TYR A 265 -7.84 11.99 -7.83
C TYR A 265 -8.43 11.15 -8.96
N GLN A 266 -9.71 10.76 -8.88
CA GLN A 266 -10.38 10.00 -9.94
C GLN A 266 -10.38 10.75 -11.28
N MET A 267 -10.67 12.05 -11.26
CA MET A 267 -10.72 12.87 -12.47
C MET A 267 -9.34 13.03 -13.12
N VAL A 268 -8.29 13.28 -12.33
CA VAL A 268 -6.95 13.58 -12.88
C VAL A 268 -6.17 12.32 -13.21
N ILE A 269 -6.17 11.32 -12.32
CA ILE A 269 -5.34 10.12 -12.44
C ILE A 269 -6.07 9.02 -13.23
N HIS A 270 -7.36 8.81 -12.97
CA HIS A 270 -8.16 7.77 -13.65
C HIS A 270 -8.93 8.30 -14.87
N LYS A 271 -8.91 9.61 -15.13
CA LYS A 271 -9.61 10.25 -16.25
C LYS A 271 -11.13 10.02 -16.22
N ASP A 272 -11.67 9.84 -15.01
CA ASP A 272 -13.11 9.72 -14.83
C ASP A 272 -13.80 11.07 -15.11
N PRO A 273 -14.97 11.07 -15.77
CA PRO A 273 -15.71 12.30 -16.00
C PRO A 273 -16.28 12.86 -14.68
N PRO A 274 -16.53 14.18 -14.57
CA PRO A 274 -16.84 14.85 -13.30
C PRO A 274 -18.09 14.36 -12.56
N ASP A 275 -19.02 13.73 -13.26
CA ASP A 275 -20.29 13.17 -12.78
C ASP A 275 -20.15 11.74 -12.24
N LYS A 276 -19.09 11.01 -12.64
CA LYS A 276 -18.87 9.63 -12.22
C LYS A 276 -18.47 9.48 -10.75
N PRO A 277 -17.45 10.18 -10.20
CA PRO A 277 -17.00 10.00 -8.81
C PRO A 277 -17.97 10.64 -7.82
N THR A 278 -19.17 10.08 -7.68
CA THR A 278 -20.22 10.56 -6.78
C THR A 278 -19.92 10.22 -5.32
N VAL A 279 -20.54 10.95 -4.40
CA VAL A 279 -20.52 10.64 -2.96
C VAL A 279 -20.96 9.21 -2.70
N SER A 280 -22.02 8.74 -3.38
CA SER A 280 -22.53 7.37 -3.21
C SER A 280 -21.49 6.32 -3.61
N GLN A 281 -20.77 6.52 -4.71
CA GLN A 281 -19.68 5.62 -5.10
C GLN A 281 -18.55 5.64 -4.09
N PHE A 282 -18.10 6.82 -3.67
CA PHE A 282 -17.08 6.97 -2.63
C PHE A 282 -17.47 6.22 -1.34
N THR A 283 -18.70 6.46 -0.85
CA THR A 283 -19.23 5.80 0.35
C THR A 283 -19.30 4.28 0.17
N ARG A 284 -19.83 3.81 -0.95
CA ARG A 284 -20.01 2.39 -1.22
C ARG A 284 -18.67 1.66 -1.33
N PHE A 285 -17.67 2.25 -1.98
CA PHE A 285 -16.40 1.58 -2.27
C PHE A 285 -15.36 1.73 -1.15
N LEU A 286 -15.28 2.90 -0.51
CA LEU A 286 -14.15 3.27 0.34
C LEU A 286 -14.52 3.58 1.81
N CYS A 287 -15.79 3.83 2.11
CA CYS A 287 -16.22 4.16 3.48
C CYS A 287 -16.97 3.00 4.14
N SER A 288 -17.85 2.34 3.39
CA SER A 288 -18.63 1.21 3.88
C SER A 288 -17.74 0.00 4.11
N SER A 289 -18.01 -0.76 5.16
CA SER A 289 -17.29 -2.01 5.44
C SER A 289 -18.25 -3.07 5.97
N PRO A 290 -18.03 -4.36 5.67
CA PRO A 290 -18.71 -5.44 6.38
C PRO A 290 -18.03 -5.74 7.72
N LEU A 291 -16.83 -5.20 7.98
CA LEU A 291 -16.07 -5.52 9.18
C LEU A 291 -16.72 -4.92 10.42
N GLU A 292 -16.97 -5.78 11.40
CA GLU A 292 -17.37 -5.40 12.75
C GLU A 292 -16.16 -4.81 13.48
N ALA A 293 -16.37 -3.70 14.17
CA ALA A 293 -15.33 -3.12 15.00
C ALA A 293 -15.17 -3.95 16.26
N GLU A 294 -13.93 -4.35 16.54
CA GLU A 294 -13.58 -5.19 17.68
C GLU A 294 -12.46 -4.53 18.49
N THR A 295 -12.57 -4.57 19.80
CA THR A 295 -11.50 -4.19 20.73
C THR A 295 -11.13 -5.40 21.57
N SER A 296 -9.84 -5.56 21.82
CA SER A 296 -9.30 -6.65 22.65
C SER A 296 -8.26 -6.06 23.60
N PRO A 297 -8.15 -6.55 24.85
CA PRO A 297 -7.15 -6.09 25.80
C PRO A 297 -5.71 -6.15 25.24
N ASN A 298 -5.43 -7.16 24.43
CA ASN A 298 -4.12 -7.39 23.79
C ASN A 298 -4.09 -6.87 22.33
N GLY A 299 -5.12 -6.13 21.91
CA GLY A 299 -5.25 -5.56 20.57
C GLY A 299 -4.70 -4.12 20.47
N PRO A 300 -4.66 -3.58 19.24
CA PRO A 300 -4.34 -2.18 18.98
C PRO A 300 -5.23 -1.22 19.78
N ASP A 301 -4.67 -0.09 20.23
CA ASP A 301 -5.46 0.94 20.94
C ASP A 301 -6.60 1.50 20.08
N CYS A 302 -6.35 1.63 18.78
CA CYS A 302 -7.38 2.04 17.82
C CYS A 302 -8.45 0.97 17.56
N GLY A 303 -8.26 -0.27 18.05
CA GLY A 303 -9.09 -1.45 17.77
C GLY A 303 -8.89 -2.02 16.36
N TYR A 304 -9.55 -3.14 16.09
CA TYR A 304 -9.61 -3.74 14.76
C TYR A 304 -10.79 -3.16 13.93
N GLY A 305 -10.74 -3.38 12.62
CA GLY A 305 -11.78 -2.96 11.67
C GLY A 305 -11.23 -2.07 10.54
N SER A 306 -12.08 -1.18 10.02
CA SER A 306 -11.75 -0.33 8.86
C SER A 306 -11.49 1.12 9.23
N PHE A 307 -10.44 1.69 8.64
CA PHE A 307 -9.94 3.02 8.94
C PHE A 307 -9.51 3.77 7.66
N HIS A 308 -9.51 5.10 7.76
CA HIS A 308 -8.86 6.01 6.83
C HIS A 308 -7.63 6.59 7.54
N GLN A 309 -6.44 6.28 7.04
CA GLN A 309 -5.21 6.95 7.43
C GLN A 309 -5.09 8.24 6.61
N GLN A 310 -5.41 9.37 7.24
CA GLN A 310 -5.47 10.68 6.62
C GLN A 310 -4.16 11.43 6.78
N TYR A 311 -3.66 12.03 5.71
CA TYR A 311 -2.43 12.81 5.66
C TYR A 311 -2.78 14.28 5.53
N TRP A 312 -2.48 15.04 6.57
CA TRP A 312 -2.83 16.45 6.71
C TRP A 312 -1.60 17.32 6.53
N LEU A 313 -1.57 18.16 5.51
CA LEU A 313 -0.53 19.16 5.29
C LEU A 313 -1.11 20.55 5.56
N ASP A 314 -0.54 21.27 6.52
CA ASP A 314 -0.97 22.62 6.91
C ASP A 314 -2.49 22.74 7.15
N GLY A 315 -3.05 21.74 7.81
CA GLY A 315 -4.48 21.69 8.14
C GLY A 315 -5.40 21.25 6.99
N LYS A 316 -4.86 20.72 5.87
CA LYS A 316 -5.65 20.18 4.75
C LYS A 316 -5.31 18.73 4.45
N ILE A 317 -6.31 17.92 4.11
CA ILE A 317 -6.08 16.53 3.67
C ILE A 317 -5.46 16.53 2.27
N ILE A 318 -4.27 15.94 2.13
CA ILE A 318 -3.57 15.76 0.85
C ILE A 318 -3.54 14.31 0.37
N ALA A 319 -3.78 13.34 1.26
CA ALA A 319 -3.90 11.93 0.91
C ALA A 319 -4.69 11.15 1.96
N VAL A 320 -5.27 10.03 1.53
CA VAL A 320 -5.95 9.09 2.42
C VAL A 320 -5.68 7.65 1.99
N GLY A 321 -5.07 6.89 2.90
CA GLY A 321 -4.97 5.43 2.80
C GLY A 321 -6.19 4.77 3.44
N VAL A 322 -6.94 4.00 2.67
CA VAL A 322 -8.02 3.15 3.19
C VAL A 322 -7.40 1.83 3.62
N ILE A 323 -7.45 1.55 4.92
CA ILE A 323 -6.79 0.38 5.52
C ILE A 323 -7.75 -0.42 6.39
N ASP A 324 -7.49 -1.72 6.47
CA ASP A 324 -8.08 -2.60 7.48
C ASP A 324 -7.01 -3.00 8.49
N ILE A 325 -7.32 -2.92 9.77
CA ILE A 325 -6.50 -3.43 10.86
C ILE A 325 -7.12 -4.74 11.31
N LEU A 326 -6.41 -5.85 11.09
CA LEU A 326 -6.87 -7.22 11.31
C LEU A 326 -5.94 -7.92 12.32
N PRO A 327 -6.35 -9.08 12.88
CA PRO A 327 -5.58 -9.77 13.91
C PRO A 327 -4.10 -10.00 13.58
N HIS A 328 -3.78 -10.29 12.31
CA HIS A 328 -2.40 -10.60 11.90
C HIS A 328 -1.75 -9.55 11.00
N CYS A 329 -2.50 -8.53 10.54
CA CYS A 329 -1.97 -7.57 9.59
C CYS A 329 -2.65 -6.19 9.56
N VAL A 330 -1.93 -5.21 9.02
CA VAL A 330 -2.53 -4.04 8.37
C VAL A 330 -2.68 -4.36 6.88
N SER A 331 -3.89 -4.21 6.34
CA SER A 331 -4.19 -4.44 4.93
C SER A 331 -4.52 -3.14 4.22
N SER A 332 -3.70 -2.75 3.25
CA SER A 332 -3.95 -1.61 2.37
C SER A 332 -5.05 -1.96 1.35
N VAL A 333 -6.14 -1.22 1.36
CA VAL A 333 -7.30 -1.43 0.47
C VAL A 333 -7.23 -0.51 -0.75
N TYR A 334 -7.01 0.78 -0.51
CA TYR A 334 -6.96 1.79 -1.57
C TYR A 334 -6.22 3.04 -1.09
N LEU A 335 -5.63 3.80 -2.01
CA LEU A 335 -5.01 5.09 -1.73
C LEU A 335 -5.47 6.10 -2.78
N TYR A 336 -5.85 7.29 -2.32
CA TYR A 336 -6.08 8.45 -3.17
C TYR A 336 -5.39 9.66 -2.55
N TYR A 337 -4.99 10.60 -3.40
CA TYR A 337 -4.23 11.77 -2.99
C TYR A 337 -4.54 12.96 -3.90
N ASP A 338 -4.27 14.17 -3.41
CA ASP A 338 -4.38 15.38 -4.22
C ASP A 338 -3.26 15.40 -5.26
N PRO A 339 -3.59 15.36 -6.58
CA PRO A 339 -2.62 15.29 -7.67
C PRO A 339 -1.56 16.41 -7.66
N ASP A 340 -1.84 17.54 -7.02
CA ASP A 340 -0.88 18.67 -6.90
C ASP A 340 0.35 18.28 -6.07
N TYR A 341 0.22 17.25 -5.22
CA TYR A 341 1.29 16.69 -4.41
C TYR A 341 1.88 15.39 -4.99
N SER A 342 1.56 15.04 -6.25
CA SER A 342 2.09 13.85 -6.94
C SER A 342 3.61 13.77 -6.92
N PHE A 343 4.30 14.92 -6.96
CA PHE A 343 5.75 14.98 -6.85
C PHE A 343 6.26 14.30 -5.56
N LEU A 344 5.51 14.28 -4.46
CA LEU A 344 5.96 13.63 -3.21
C LEU A 344 5.94 12.09 -3.27
N SER A 345 5.49 11.49 -4.38
CA SER A 345 5.38 10.04 -4.54
C SER A 345 4.56 9.41 -3.40
N LEU A 346 3.37 9.97 -3.16
CA LEU A 346 2.53 9.66 -2.01
C LEU A 346 2.16 8.16 -1.92
N GLY A 347 2.11 7.44 -3.04
CA GLY A 347 1.93 5.98 -3.04
C GLY A 347 3.07 5.21 -2.37
N VAL A 348 4.32 5.61 -2.61
CA VAL A 348 5.48 5.00 -1.95
C VAL A 348 5.57 5.47 -0.51
N TYR A 349 5.34 6.76 -0.27
CA TYR A 349 5.38 7.34 1.07
C TYR A 349 4.35 6.69 2.00
N SER A 350 3.11 6.52 1.55
CA SER A 350 2.06 5.91 2.37
C SER A 350 2.36 4.45 2.70
N ALA A 351 2.88 3.67 1.75
CA ALA A 351 3.29 2.29 2.02
C ALA A 351 4.41 2.22 3.08
N LEU A 352 5.37 3.14 3.06
CA LEU A 352 6.41 3.23 4.09
C LEU A 352 5.83 3.61 5.46
N ARG A 353 4.84 4.50 5.50
CA ARG A 353 4.11 4.87 6.72
C ARG A 353 3.27 3.71 7.25
N GLU A 354 2.61 2.95 6.38
CA GLU A 354 1.82 1.76 6.75
C GLU A 354 2.72 0.63 7.28
N ILE A 355 3.94 0.47 6.74
CA ILE A 355 4.95 -0.45 7.28
C ILE A 355 5.38 -0.03 8.70
N ALA A 356 5.73 1.25 8.89
CA ALA A 356 6.10 1.78 10.21
C ALA A 356 4.93 1.66 11.21
N PHE A 357 3.71 1.95 10.76
CA PHE A 357 2.50 1.81 11.56
C PHE A 357 2.27 0.34 11.96
N THR A 358 2.48 -0.60 11.06
CA THR A 358 2.38 -2.04 11.38
C THR A 358 3.39 -2.46 12.45
N ARG A 359 4.63 -1.95 12.40
CA ARG A 359 5.65 -2.20 13.43
C ARG A 359 5.22 -1.65 14.79
N HIS A 360 4.67 -0.43 14.80
CA HIS A 360 4.18 0.18 16.03
C HIS A 360 3.03 -0.65 16.64
N LEU A 361 2.06 -1.08 15.82
CA LEU A 361 0.98 -1.95 16.32
C LEU A 361 1.49 -3.29 16.85
N HIS A 362 2.53 -3.84 16.23
CA HIS A 362 3.17 -5.09 16.67
C HIS A 362 3.72 -5.03 18.10
N GLU A 363 4.19 -3.86 18.56
CA GLU A 363 4.75 -3.68 19.91
C GLU A 363 3.74 -4.07 21.00
N LYS A 364 2.45 -3.81 20.76
CA LYS A 364 1.36 -4.19 21.66
C LYS A 364 0.71 -5.52 21.28
N THR A 365 0.62 -5.81 19.98
CA THR A 365 -0.07 -6.98 19.43
C THR A 365 0.88 -7.81 18.58
N SER A 366 1.64 -8.71 19.21
CA SER A 366 2.69 -9.51 18.56
C SER A 366 2.18 -10.38 17.39
N GLN A 367 0.91 -10.75 17.39
CA GLN A 367 0.30 -11.50 16.27
C GLN A 367 0.17 -10.65 15.00
N LEU A 368 0.04 -9.33 15.14
CA LEU A 368 -0.04 -8.38 14.03
C LEU A 368 1.37 -8.14 13.48
N SER A 369 1.76 -8.95 12.50
CA SER A 369 3.16 -9.06 12.05
C SER A 369 3.36 -8.79 10.55
N TYR A 370 2.29 -8.55 9.81
CA TYR A 370 2.35 -8.45 8.35
C TYR A 370 1.68 -7.19 7.81
N TYR A 371 2.18 -6.72 6.66
CA TYR A 371 1.57 -5.63 5.92
C TYR A 371 1.11 -6.12 4.54
N TYR A 372 -0.20 -6.13 4.30
CA TYR A 372 -0.79 -6.66 3.08
C TYR A 372 -0.95 -5.53 2.07
N MET A 373 -0.28 -5.67 0.93
CA MET A 373 -0.22 -4.60 -0.09
C MET A 373 -1.26 -4.79 -1.20
N GLY A 374 -2.29 -5.60 -0.96
CA GLY A 374 -3.27 -5.98 -1.97
C GLY A 374 -2.73 -7.05 -2.92
N PHE A 375 -2.85 -6.82 -4.23
CA PHE A 375 -2.38 -7.74 -5.27
C PHE A 375 -1.06 -7.30 -5.89
N TYR A 376 -0.26 -8.30 -6.27
CA TYR A 376 0.91 -8.23 -7.13
C TYR A 376 0.55 -8.86 -8.48
N ILE A 377 0.83 -8.14 -9.57
CA ILE A 377 0.62 -8.60 -10.94
C ILE A 377 1.96 -8.48 -11.65
N HIS A 378 2.58 -9.62 -11.96
CA HIS A 378 3.94 -9.67 -12.49
C HIS A 378 4.08 -8.95 -13.84
N SER A 379 3.06 -9.03 -14.69
CA SER A 379 3.02 -8.43 -16.02
C SER A 379 2.62 -6.94 -16.04
N CYS A 380 2.24 -6.36 -14.90
CA CYS A 380 1.73 -4.98 -14.84
C CYS A 380 2.71 -4.07 -14.09
N PRO A 381 3.39 -3.12 -14.76
CA PRO A 381 4.36 -2.22 -14.11
C PRO A 381 3.79 -1.49 -12.88
N LYS A 382 2.53 -1.02 -12.97
CA LYS A 382 1.81 -0.34 -11.86
C LYS A 382 1.57 -1.22 -10.64
N MET A 383 1.76 -2.53 -10.74
CA MET A 383 1.55 -3.50 -9.66
C MET A 383 2.80 -4.33 -9.34
N LYS A 384 3.78 -4.37 -10.26
CA LYS A 384 5.06 -5.09 -10.11
C LYS A 384 5.96 -4.47 -9.04
N TYR A 385 5.84 -3.16 -8.80
CA TYR A 385 6.67 -2.43 -7.82
C TYR A 385 6.53 -2.98 -6.38
N LYS A 386 5.37 -3.57 -6.02
CA LYS A 386 5.12 -4.12 -4.68
C LYS A 386 6.11 -5.22 -4.30
N GLY A 387 6.67 -5.92 -5.28
CA GLY A 387 7.71 -6.91 -5.06
C GLY A 387 9.05 -6.36 -4.59
N GLN A 388 9.23 -5.04 -4.57
CA GLN A 388 10.46 -4.37 -4.11
C GLN A 388 10.45 -4.08 -2.60
N TYR A 389 9.32 -4.29 -1.91
CA TYR A 389 9.21 -4.11 -0.47
C TYR A 389 9.70 -5.35 0.28
N ARG A 390 11.02 -5.54 0.33
CA ARG A 390 11.63 -6.78 0.84
C ARG A 390 11.88 -6.77 2.37
N PRO A 391 11.76 -7.94 3.03
CA PRO A 391 11.27 -9.21 2.47
C PRO A 391 9.75 -9.23 2.29
N SER A 392 9.30 -9.87 1.21
CA SER A 392 7.88 -10.03 0.85
C SER A 392 7.58 -11.47 0.45
N ASP A 393 6.33 -11.88 0.65
CA ASP A 393 5.82 -13.19 0.30
C ASP A 393 4.66 -13.07 -0.70
N LEU A 394 4.57 -14.02 -1.64
CA LEU A 394 3.39 -14.24 -2.46
C LEU A 394 2.59 -15.44 -1.94
N LEU A 395 1.26 -15.32 -1.99
CA LEU A 395 0.36 -16.42 -1.65
C LEU A 395 0.26 -17.40 -2.81
N CYS A 396 0.51 -18.68 -2.55
CA CYS A 396 0.25 -19.75 -3.53
C CYS A 396 -1.25 -19.81 -3.85
N PRO A 397 -1.66 -19.72 -5.13
CA PRO A 397 -3.08 -19.64 -5.49
C PRO A 397 -3.88 -20.91 -5.22
N GLU A 398 -3.22 -22.06 -5.01
CA GLU A 398 -3.85 -23.37 -4.87
C GLU A 398 -3.83 -23.90 -3.44
N THR A 399 -2.72 -23.71 -2.74
CA THR A 399 -2.50 -24.26 -1.39
C THR A 399 -2.59 -23.20 -0.29
N TYR A 400 -2.64 -21.92 -0.65
CA TYR A 400 -2.68 -20.77 0.28
C TYR A 400 -1.50 -20.70 1.27
N VAL A 401 -0.38 -21.32 0.92
CA VAL A 401 0.89 -21.15 1.64
C VAL A 401 1.60 -19.88 1.16
N TRP A 402 2.30 -19.21 2.06
CA TRP A 402 3.10 -18.03 1.75
C TRP A 402 4.51 -18.43 1.33
N VAL A 403 4.94 -17.97 0.16
CA VAL A 403 6.25 -18.30 -0.41
C VAL A 403 7.04 -17.00 -0.64
N PRO A 404 8.32 -16.92 -0.24
CA PRO A 404 9.14 -15.74 -0.50
C PRO A 404 9.12 -15.35 -1.98
N ILE A 405 8.93 -14.07 -2.27
CA ILE A 405 8.76 -13.61 -3.65
C ILE A 405 9.96 -13.97 -4.53
N GLU A 406 11.18 -13.96 -3.97
CA GLU A 406 12.40 -14.32 -4.70
C GLU A 406 12.36 -15.75 -5.26
N GLN A 407 11.66 -16.67 -4.61
CA GLN A 407 11.47 -18.04 -5.07
C GLN A 407 10.37 -18.15 -6.14
N CYS A 408 9.44 -17.19 -6.17
CA CYS A 408 8.32 -17.16 -7.11
C CYS A 408 8.69 -16.53 -8.46
N LEU A 409 9.60 -15.54 -8.45
CA LEU A 409 9.95 -14.75 -9.64
C LEU A 409 10.42 -15.60 -10.83
N PRO A 410 11.30 -16.61 -10.68
CA PRO A 410 11.74 -17.41 -11.83
C PRO A 410 10.59 -18.11 -12.57
N SER A 411 9.58 -18.59 -11.84
CA SER A 411 8.39 -19.21 -12.43
C SER A 411 7.53 -18.18 -13.17
N LEU A 412 7.37 -16.98 -12.59
CA LEU A 412 6.54 -15.91 -13.13
C LEU A 412 7.09 -15.27 -14.42
N GLU A 413 8.41 -15.35 -14.64
CA GLU A 413 9.02 -14.92 -15.91
C GLU A 413 8.73 -15.92 -17.05
N ASN A 414 8.46 -17.19 -16.73
CA ASN A 414 8.25 -18.25 -17.71
C ASN A 414 6.78 -18.61 -17.94
N SER A 415 5.91 -18.35 -16.96
CA SER A 415 4.48 -18.64 -17.05
C SER A 415 3.65 -17.51 -16.46
N LYS A 416 2.50 -17.28 -17.10
CA LYS A 416 1.49 -16.34 -16.63
C LYS A 416 0.89 -16.79 -15.29
N TYR A 417 0.52 -18.07 -15.19
CA TYR A 417 -0.02 -18.67 -13.97
C TYR A 417 0.98 -19.64 -13.35
N CYS A 418 1.23 -19.50 -12.06
CA CYS A 418 2.19 -20.31 -11.32
C CYS A 418 1.61 -20.73 -9.99
N ARG A 419 1.65 -22.04 -9.74
CA ARG A 419 1.60 -22.60 -8.40
C ARG A 419 2.99 -22.40 -7.77
N PHE A 420 3.04 -21.90 -6.54
CA PHE A 420 4.33 -21.61 -5.86
C PHE A 420 4.75 -22.68 -4.86
N ASN A 421 3.82 -23.52 -4.38
CA ASN A 421 4.20 -24.64 -3.52
C ASN A 421 4.98 -25.66 -4.35
N GLN A 422 6.19 -25.99 -3.88
CA GLN A 422 7.13 -26.90 -4.55
C GLN A 422 6.69 -28.36 -4.47
N ASP A 423 5.87 -28.71 -3.48
CA ASP A 423 5.24 -30.03 -3.38
C ASP A 423 4.03 -30.10 -4.35
N SER A 424 4.10 -31.00 -5.33
CA SER A 424 3.05 -31.24 -6.31
C SER A 424 1.79 -31.83 -5.69
N GLU A 425 1.94 -32.62 -4.62
CA GLU A 425 0.85 -33.31 -3.94
C GLU A 425 0.20 -32.47 -2.85
N ALA A 426 0.81 -31.34 -2.47
CA ALA A 426 0.25 -30.45 -1.48
C ALA A 426 -1.15 -29.95 -1.91
N VAL A 427 -2.06 -29.86 -0.95
CA VAL A 427 -3.41 -29.34 -1.17
C VAL A 427 -3.66 -28.19 -0.20
N ASP A 428 -4.75 -27.47 -0.44
CA ASP A 428 -5.28 -26.53 0.56
C ASP A 428 -5.61 -27.28 1.86
N GLU A 429 -4.83 -27.04 2.91
CA GLU A 429 -5.03 -27.63 4.24
C GLU A 429 -6.35 -27.20 4.87
N GLY A 430 -6.79 -25.97 4.57
CA GLY A 430 -8.06 -25.40 5.02
C GLY A 430 -9.25 -25.79 4.15
N ARG A 431 -9.09 -26.68 3.16
CA ARG A 431 -10.17 -27.09 2.27
C ARG A 431 -11.33 -27.67 3.06
N SER A 432 -12.55 -27.41 2.62
CA SER A 432 -13.72 -27.99 3.27
C SER A 432 -13.74 -29.52 3.10
N LYS A 433 -13.71 -30.25 4.22
CA LYS A 433 -13.79 -31.72 4.27
C LYS A 433 -15.18 -32.19 4.68
N GLU A 434 -15.92 -31.35 5.40
CA GLU A 434 -17.25 -31.63 5.94
C GLU A 434 -18.21 -30.52 5.49
N PRO A 435 -18.61 -30.47 4.21
CA PRO A 435 -19.48 -29.41 3.70
C PRO A 435 -20.86 -29.40 4.37
N ASP A 436 -21.29 -30.52 4.95
CA ASP A 436 -22.56 -30.63 5.67
C ASP A 436 -22.63 -29.80 6.96
N ARG A 437 -21.47 -29.39 7.52
CA ARG A 437 -21.36 -28.54 8.71
C ARG A 437 -21.46 -27.04 8.41
N LEU A 438 -21.37 -26.66 7.14
CA LEU A 438 -21.49 -25.27 6.69
C LEU A 438 -22.80 -24.67 7.21
N GLN A 439 -22.75 -23.44 7.71
CA GLN A 439 -23.93 -22.77 8.25
C GLN A 439 -24.70 -22.02 7.16
N VAL A 440 -25.99 -22.36 7.00
CA VAL A 440 -26.91 -21.71 6.08
C VAL A 440 -27.95 -20.91 6.85
N LEU A 441 -28.19 -19.67 6.41
CA LEU A 441 -29.34 -18.88 6.85
C LEU A 441 -30.44 -19.00 5.80
N TYR A 442 -31.51 -19.73 6.13
CA TYR A 442 -32.66 -19.98 5.25
C TYR A 442 -33.97 -19.73 6.00
N LYS A 443 -34.89 -18.95 5.42
CA LYS A 443 -36.19 -18.61 6.04
C LYS A 443 -36.08 -18.15 7.50
N LYS A 444 -35.09 -17.29 7.78
CA LYS A 444 -34.77 -16.76 9.13
C LYS A 444 -34.33 -17.80 10.17
N ALA A 445 -34.01 -19.02 9.75
CA ALA A 445 -33.42 -20.05 10.60
C ALA A 445 -31.98 -20.34 10.18
N ILE A 446 -31.11 -20.52 11.18
CA ILE A 446 -29.73 -20.99 10.97
C ILE A 446 -29.76 -22.51 11.05
N MET A 447 -29.18 -23.19 10.07
CA MET A 447 -29.06 -24.64 10.07
C MET A 447 -27.81 -25.12 9.32
N PRO A 448 -27.27 -26.29 9.66
CA PRO A 448 -26.21 -26.92 8.87
C PRO A 448 -26.70 -27.27 7.46
N TYR A 449 -25.81 -27.17 6.47
CA TYR A 449 -26.10 -27.51 5.09
C TYR A 449 -26.62 -28.94 4.93
N GLY A 450 -26.12 -29.89 5.73
CA GLY A 450 -26.59 -31.28 5.72
C GLY A 450 -28.07 -31.45 6.07
N VAL A 451 -28.66 -30.50 6.82
CA VAL A 451 -30.10 -30.43 7.09
C VAL A 451 -30.82 -29.70 5.96
N TYR A 452 -30.28 -28.57 5.52
CA TYR A 452 -30.85 -27.77 4.44
C TYR A 452 -31.00 -28.56 3.13
N LYS A 453 -29.99 -29.33 2.70
CA LYS A 453 -30.01 -30.12 1.47
C LYS A 453 -31.07 -31.24 1.45
N LYS A 454 -31.57 -31.65 2.62
CA LYS A 454 -32.69 -32.60 2.71
C LYS A 454 -34.02 -31.93 2.39
N GLN A 455 -34.14 -30.63 2.68
CA GLN A 455 -35.33 -29.82 2.43
C GLN A 455 -35.32 -29.21 1.02
N GLN A 456 -34.14 -28.88 0.50
CA GLN A 456 -33.95 -28.31 -0.84
C GLN A 456 -33.04 -29.20 -1.69
N LYS A 457 -33.59 -29.75 -2.76
CA LYS A 457 -32.89 -30.67 -3.69
C LYS A 457 -32.67 -30.04 -5.07
N ASP A 458 -32.18 -28.79 -5.13
CA ASP A 458 -31.72 -28.17 -6.38
C ASP A 458 -30.21 -28.43 -6.58
N PRO A 459 -29.80 -29.21 -7.60
CA PRO A 459 -28.40 -29.49 -7.88
C PRO A 459 -27.54 -28.24 -8.13
N ARG A 460 -28.13 -27.15 -8.65
CA ARG A 460 -27.41 -25.90 -8.89
C ARG A 460 -27.07 -25.19 -7.60
N ASP A 461 -27.99 -25.23 -6.63
CA ASP A 461 -27.74 -24.66 -5.31
C ASP A 461 -26.69 -25.47 -4.56
N GLU A 462 -26.77 -26.80 -4.64
CA GLU A 462 -25.73 -27.68 -4.09
C GLU A 462 -24.34 -27.34 -4.65
N ALA A 463 -24.21 -27.24 -5.98
CA ALA A 463 -22.96 -26.84 -6.61
C ALA A 463 -22.46 -25.47 -6.12
N ALA A 464 -23.36 -24.49 -5.96
CA ALA A 464 -23.01 -23.16 -5.46
C ALA A 464 -22.58 -23.16 -3.98
N VAL A 465 -23.21 -23.97 -3.12
CA VAL A 465 -22.84 -24.12 -1.71
C VAL A 465 -21.48 -24.80 -1.57
N LEU A 466 -21.25 -25.89 -2.32
CA LEU A 466 -19.96 -26.59 -2.32
C LEU A 466 -18.84 -25.73 -2.86
N GLN A 467 -19.08 -24.95 -3.92
CA GLN A 467 -18.12 -23.98 -4.44
C GLN A 467 -17.80 -22.91 -3.39
N TYR A 468 -18.81 -22.36 -2.70
CA TYR A 468 -18.59 -21.42 -1.60
C TYR A 468 -17.70 -22.05 -0.51
N ALA A 469 -18.03 -23.24 -0.02
CA ALA A 469 -17.27 -23.95 1.01
C ALA A 469 -15.81 -24.15 0.61
N ALA A 470 -15.55 -24.54 -0.64
CA ALA A 470 -14.20 -24.69 -1.17
C ALA A 470 -13.43 -23.36 -1.20
N LEU A 471 -14.08 -22.26 -1.61
CA LEU A 471 -13.42 -20.96 -1.73
C LEU A 471 -13.11 -20.30 -0.38
N VAL A 472 -14.03 -20.40 0.60
CA VAL A 472 -13.85 -19.80 1.93
C VAL A 472 -13.07 -20.69 2.91
N GLY A 473 -13.05 -22.00 2.68
CA GLY A 473 -12.40 -22.98 3.56
C GLY A 473 -13.29 -23.40 4.74
N GLN A 474 -12.91 -24.50 5.41
CA GLN A 474 -13.73 -25.13 6.45
C GLN A 474 -14.01 -24.19 7.63
N ALA A 475 -12.99 -23.48 8.12
CA ALA A 475 -13.13 -22.63 9.30
C ALA A 475 -14.14 -21.50 9.05
N CYS A 476 -14.01 -20.79 7.93
CA CYS A 476 -14.96 -19.75 7.55
C CYS A 476 -16.36 -20.32 7.23
N SER A 477 -16.47 -21.48 6.57
CA SER A 477 -17.78 -22.03 6.21
C SER A 477 -18.61 -22.47 7.42
N GLU A 478 -17.96 -22.83 8.52
CA GLU A 478 -18.63 -23.17 9.78
C GLU A 478 -18.99 -21.96 10.64
N ARG A 479 -18.27 -20.84 10.53
CA ARG A 479 -18.55 -19.61 11.30
C ARG A 479 -19.45 -18.63 10.57
N MET A 480 -19.27 -18.49 9.26
CA MET A 480 -20.01 -17.54 8.44
C MET A 480 -21.33 -18.13 7.96
N LEU A 481 -22.39 -17.32 8.00
CA LEU A 481 -23.72 -17.73 7.54
C LEU A 481 -23.88 -17.48 6.04
N LEU A 482 -24.07 -18.54 5.27
CA LEU A 482 -24.40 -18.45 3.86
C LEU A 482 -25.90 -18.21 3.70
N PHE A 483 -26.27 -17.03 3.20
CA PHE A 483 -27.66 -16.70 2.93
C PHE A 483 -28.22 -17.50 1.74
N ARG A 484 -29.40 -18.08 1.93
CA ARG A 484 -30.20 -18.77 0.90
C ARG A 484 -31.66 -18.32 0.99
N ASN A 485 -32.25 -18.05 -0.17
CA ASN A 485 -33.63 -17.58 -0.33
C ASN A 485 -34.61 -18.73 -0.50
#